data_AF-A0A940B378-F1
#
_entry.id   AF-A0A940B378-F1
#
_cell.length_a   1.000
_cell.length_b   1.000
_cell.length_c   1.000
_cell.angle_alpha   90.00
_cell.angle_beta   90.00
_cell.angle_gamma   90.00
#
_symmetry.space_group_name_H-M   'P 1'
#
loop_
_entity.id
_entity.type
_entity.pdbx_description
1 polymer ?
#
loop_
_entity_poly.entity_id
_entity_poly.type
_entity_poly.pdbx_seq_one_letter_code
_entity_poly.pdbx_strand_id
1 'polypeptide(L)'
;KQDYEKALESFRKSTVKDAEFYAAYSLAALNRTDEAKKAFESCVEKRVQPVESLYNLALISYDAQDINSAKTYAEKALKLDPKHVATLFFYGNIFYVEQNMNEALKYYKEAEKIEPKSSEIQNAIFLVYLQSEQFENAWNIREKLDKDSPEIVFAVMQIAELTGKFLDGANYAKKELLAENRIRNLAKILFTKGGDLIKALELAEVEQIEEGKYALLDRSTTQGSAYVLALDSEKNIFVSCETNPGNLIPTEVSEQGIKVEGIDTVIPFKEVSAKLADFCSKK
;
A
#
# COMPACT_ATOMS: atom_id res chain seq x y z
N LYS A 1 14.14 -4.46 29.81
CA LYS A 1 13.66 -4.82 31.18
C LYS A 1 14.56 -4.25 32.28
N GLN A 2 15.88 -4.52 32.28
CA GLN A 2 16.78 -3.99 33.31
C GLN A 2 16.80 -2.46 33.40
N ASP A 3 16.69 -1.76 32.27
CA ASP A 3 16.65 -0.29 32.27
C ASP A 3 15.34 0.28 32.84
N TYR A 4 14.21 -0.41 32.63
CA TYR A 4 12.92 0.01 33.18
C TYR A 4 12.81 -0.20 34.69
N GLU A 5 13.45 -1.25 35.25
CA GLU A 5 13.51 -1.42 36.70
C GLU A 5 14.33 -0.30 37.37
N LYS A 6 15.49 0.05 36.80
CA LYS A 6 16.31 1.17 37.29
C LYS A 6 15.57 2.51 37.15
N ALA A 7 14.88 2.72 36.03
CA ALA A 7 14.06 3.90 35.79
C ALA A 7 12.93 3.99 36.82
N LEU A 8 12.20 2.90 37.05
CA LEU A 8 11.14 2.81 38.05
C LEU A 8 11.63 3.17 39.45
N GLU A 9 12.77 2.62 39.87
CA GLU A 9 13.37 2.94 41.18
C GLU A 9 13.75 4.42 41.28
N SER A 10 14.31 4.99 40.20
CA SER A 10 14.71 6.40 40.14
C SER A 10 13.50 7.32 40.20
N PHE A 11 12.43 7.03 39.45
CA PHE A 11 11.21 7.82 39.44
C PHE A 11 10.46 7.75 40.78
N ARG A 12 10.43 6.60 41.45
CA ARG A 12 9.82 6.46 42.79
C ARG A 12 10.53 7.30 43.86
N LYS A 13 11.83 7.55 43.71
CA LYS A 13 12.62 8.41 44.62
C LYS A 13 12.54 9.89 44.26
N SER A 14 12.01 10.23 43.09
CA SER A 14 11.93 11.60 42.62
C SER A 14 10.76 12.34 43.26
N THR A 15 10.98 13.62 43.58
CA THR A 15 9.92 14.53 44.05
C THR A 15 9.30 15.32 42.90
N VAL A 16 9.75 15.11 41.66
CA VAL A 16 9.20 15.77 40.48
C VAL A 16 7.79 15.25 40.23
N LYS A 17 6.82 16.16 40.08
CA LYS A 17 5.40 15.83 39.92
C LYS A 17 5.15 14.80 38.80
N ASP A 18 5.85 14.94 37.67
CA ASP A 18 5.68 14.06 36.51
C ASP A 18 6.38 12.69 36.66
N ALA A 19 7.21 12.49 37.69
CA ALA A 19 7.88 11.21 37.93
C ALA A 19 6.88 10.08 38.21
N GLU A 20 5.72 10.40 38.79
CA GLU A 20 4.67 9.40 39.04
C GLU A 20 4.15 8.79 37.73
N PHE A 21 3.98 9.60 36.68
CA PHE A 21 3.58 9.14 35.36
C PHE A 21 4.64 8.23 34.74
N TYR A 22 5.91 8.63 34.79
CA TYR A 22 6.99 7.80 34.22
C TYR A 22 7.24 6.51 35.01
N ALA A 23 6.95 6.50 36.31
CA ALA A 23 6.91 5.27 37.11
C ALA A 23 5.77 4.34 36.65
N ALA A 24 4.57 4.87 36.41
CA ALA A 24 3.44 4.12 35.87
C ALA A 24 3.76 3.54 34.48
N TYR A 25 4.37 4.34 33.61
CA TYR A 25 4.83 3.90 32.29
C TYR A 25 5.90 2.79 32.38
N SER A 26 6.85 2.91 33.31
CA SER A 26 7.86 1.87 33.53
C SER A 26 7.23 0.56 34.03
N LEU A 27 6.21 0.62 34.88
CA LEU A 27 5.45 -0.57 35.32
C LEU A 27 4.76 -1.26 34.13
N ALA A 28 4.15 -0.49 33.22
CA ALA A 28 3.52 -1.03 32.01
C ALA A 28 4.56 -1.73 31.12
N ALA A 29 5.71 -1.09 30.87
CA ALA A 29 6.81 -1.66 30.08
C ALA A 29 7.44 -2.92 30.70
N LEU A 30 7.25 -3.15 32.01
CA LEU A 30 7.67 -4.35 32.73
C LEU A 30 6.60 -5.45 32.75
N ASN A 31 5.46 -5.26 32.07
CA ASN A 31 4.28 -6.13 32.12
C ASN A 31 3.68 -6.27 33.54
N ARG A 32 3.88 -5.28 34.41
CA ARG A 32 3.27 -5.21 35.75
C ARG A 32 1.92 -4.50 35.65
N THR A 33 1.02 -5.08 34.85
CA THR A 33 -0.19 -4.43 34.34
C THR A 33 -1.12 -3.90 35.44
N ASP A 34 -1.36 -4.69 36.50
CA ASP A 34 -2.23 -4.26 37.61
C ASP A 34 -1.65 -3.08 38.40
N GLU A 35 -0.33 -3.07 38.58
CA GLU A 35 0.36 -1.96 39.25
C GLU A 35 0.38 -0.72 38.36
N ALA A 36 0.62 -0.88 37.06
CA ALA A 36 0.58 0.20 36.09
C ALA A 36 -0.81 0.85 36.04
N LYS A 37 -1.86 0.04 35.99
CA LYS A 37 -3.26 0.52 36.00
C LYS A 37 -3.54 1.39 37.22
N LYS A 38 -3.24 0.90 38.43
CA LYS A 38 -3.42 1.67 39.68
C LYS A 38 -2.59 2.95 39.69
N ALA A 39 -1.36 2.90 39.17
CA ALA A 39 -0.49 4.07 39.12
C ALA A 39 -1.02 5.13 38.14
N PHE A 40 -1.51 4.73 36.96
CA PHE A 40 -2.16 5.65 36.02
C PHE A 40 -3.49 6.20 36.55
N GLU A 41 -4.31 5.39 37.22
CA GLU A 41 -5.52 5.87 37.92
C GLU A 41 -5.17 6.97 38.94
N SER A 42 -4.11 6.77 39.74
CA SER A 42 -3.62 7.80 40.66
C SER A 42 -3.12 9.06 39.95
N CYS A 43 -2.42 8.91 38.82
CA CYS A 43 -1.99 10.05 38.00
C CYS A 43 -3.19 10.88 37.51
N VAL A 44 -4.27 10.22 37.08
CA VAL A 44 -5.52 10.91 36.67
C VAL A 44 -6.13 11.68 37.85
N GLU A 45 -6.25 11.06 39.03
CA GLU A 45 -6.80 11.71 40.23
C GLU A 45 -5.98 12.93 40.66
N LYS A 46 -4.65 12.81 40.66
CA LYS A 46 -3.71 13.88 41.03
C LYS A 46 -3.46 14.90 39.93
N ARG A 47 -4.06 14.71 38.75
CA ARG A 47 -3.87 15.53 37.54
C ARG A 47 -2.38 15.65 37.17
N VAL A 48 -1.69 14.52 37.15
CA VAL A 48 -0.34 14.36 36.59
C VAL A 48 -0.51 13.73 35.21
N GLN A 49 -0.19 14.47 34.15
CA GLN A 49 -0.37 14.01 32.75
C GLN A 49 -1.68 13.24 32.54
N PRO A 50 -2.84 13.85 32.85
CA PRO A 50 -4.10 13.12 32.94
C PRO A 50 -4.57 12.59 31.57
N VAL A 51 -4.25 13.27 30.48
CA VAL A 51 -4.59 12.84 29.11
C VAL A 51 -3.81 11.59 28.75
N GLU A 52 -2.49 11.62 28.97
CA GLU A 52 -1.57 10.52 28.69
C GLU A 52 -1.86 9.33 29.62
N SER A 53 -2.21 9.58 30.88
CA SER A 53 -2.59 8.52 31.83
C SER A 53 -3.88 7.82 31.41
N LEU A 54 -4.91 8.58 31.00
CA LEU A 54 -6.15 8.01 30.46
C LEU A 54 -5.89 7.24 29.16
N TYR A 55 -5.03 7.75 28.28
CA TYR A 55 -4.61 7.04 27.08
C TYR A 55 -3.94 5.69 27.41
N ASN A 56 -3.00 5.66 28.36
CA ASN A 56 -2.35 4.41 28.78
C ASN A 56 -3.32 3.44 29.47
N LEU A 57 -4.29 3.94 30.24
CA LEU A 57 -5.39 3.11 30.78
C LEU A 57 -6.24 2.51 29.65
N ALA A 58 -6.46 3.27 28.57
CA ALA A 58 -7.17 2.78 27.40
C ALA A 58 -6.40 1.64 26.71
N LEU A 59 -5.09 1.80 26.51
CA LEU A 59 -4.21 0.75 25.98
C LEU A 59 -4.24 -0.52 26.83
N ILE A 60 -4.02 -0.38 28.14
CA ILE A 60 -4.05 -1.51 29.10
C ILE A 60 -5.40 -2.23 29.05
N SER A 61 -6.51 -1.50 28.98
CA SER A 61 -7.85 -2.10 28.92
C SER A 61 -8.08 -2.86 27.61
N TYR A 62 -7.59 -2.32 26.49
CA TYR A 62 -7.67 -2.96 25.18
C TYR A 62 -6.85 -4.24 25.11
N ASP A 63 -5.62 -4.23 25.63
CA ASP A 63 -4.78 -5.43 25.71
C ASP A 63 -5.43 -6.52 26.57
N ALA A 64 -6.16 -6.12 27.62
CA ALA A 64 -6.98 -7.01 28.45
C ALA A 64 -8.30 -7.47 27.78
N GLN A 65 -8.52 -7.12 26.50
CA GLN A 65 -9.75 -7.39 25.73
C GLN A 65 -11.01 -6.73 26.31
N ASP A 66 -10.87 -5.76 27.23
CA ASP A 66 -11.97 -4.94 27.75
C ASP A 66 -12.15 -3.69 26.88
N ILE A 67 -12.76 -3.90 25.71
CA ILE A 67 -12.98 -2.86 24.70
C ILE A 67 -13.85 -1.72 25.25
N ASN A 68 -14.83 -2.02 26.12
CA ASN A 68 -15.72 -1.00 26.68
C ASN A 68 -14.96 -0.03 27.60
N SER A 69 -14.09 -0.55 28.47
CA SER A 69 -13.22 0.29 29.30
C SER A 69 -12.23 1.06 28.44
N ALA A 70 -11.64 0.43 27.42
CA ALA A 70 -10.70 1.10 26.52
C ALA A 70 -11.32 2.34 25.86
N LYS A 71 -12.53 2.20 25.29
CA LYS A 71 -13.29 3.31 24.72
C LYS A 71 -13.60 4.39 25.75
N THR A 72 -14.07 3.98 26.94
CA THR A 72 -14.40 4.91 28.02
C THR A 72 -13.20 5.77 28.42
N TYR A 73 -12.01 5.18 28.51
CA TYR A 73 -10.78 5.90 28.83
C TYR A 73 -10.32 6.80 27.67
N ALA A 74 -10.40 6.32 26.43
CA ALA A 74 -10.09 7.13 25.25
C ALA A 74 -11.02 8.35 25.14
N GLU A 75 -12.32 8.19 25.38
CA GLU A 75 -13.30 9.29 25.40
C GLU A 75 -12.99 10.30 26.51
N LYS A 76 -12.65 9.84 27.71
CA LYS A 76 -12.25 10.71 28.81
C LYS A 76 -10.99 11.50 28.45
N ALA A 77 -9.99 10.87 27.82
CA ALA A 77 -8.79 11.54 27.36
C ALA A 77 -9.12 12.63 26.32
N LEU A 78 -9.93 12.31 25.31
CA LEU A 78 -10.34 13.28 24.27
C LEU A 78 -11.27 14.37 24.79
N LYS A 79 -11.99 14.14 25.88
CA LYS A 79 -12.77 15.18 26.57
C LYS A 79 -11.85 16.20 27.25
N LEU A 80 -10.70 15.77 27.75
CA LEU A 80 -9.69 16.66 28.35
C LEU A 80 -8.86 17.37 27.29
N ASP A 81 -8.43 16.64 26.25
CA ASP A 81 -7.74 17.19 25.09
C ASP A 81 -8.28 16.57 23.78
N PRO A 82 -9.17 17.29 23.08
CA PRO A 82 -9.72 16.84 21.80
C PRO A 82 -8.68 16.71 20.68
N LYS A 83 -7.46 17.21 20.86
CA LYS A 83 -6.37 17.21 19.88
C LYS A 83 -5.23 16.26 20.24
N HIS A 84 -5.42 15.38 21.22
CA HIS A 84 -4.39 14.42 21.57
C HIS A 84 -4.30 13.31 20.49
N VAL A 85 -3.31 13.44 19.61
CA VAL A 85 -3.14 12.63 18.39
C VAL A 85 -3.08 11.13 18.69
N ALA A 86 -2.30 10.72 19.69
CA ALA A 86 -2.16 9.32 20.05
C ALA A 86 -3.50 8.69 20.49
N THR A 87 -4.36 9.43 21.18
CA THR A 87 -5.70 8.94 21.54
C THR A 87 -6.66 8.96 20.36
N LEU A 88 -6.63 9.99 19.50
CA LEU A 88 -7.45 10.01 18.29
C LEU A 88 -7.12 8.79 17.40
N PHE A 89 -5.84 8.55 17.15
CA PHE A 89 -5.37 7.43 16.36
C PHE A 89 -5.77 6.09 17.00
N PHE A 90 -5.52 5.91 18.29
CA PHE A 90 -5.90 4.69 18.99
C PHE A 90 -7.41 4.45 19.02
N TYR A 91 -8.22 5.50 19.20
CA TYR A 91 -9.66 5.35 19.18
C TYR A 91 -10.15 4.95 17.78
N GLY A 92 -9.53 5.50 16.73
CA GLY A 92 -9.70 5.04 15.35
C GLY A 92 -9.38 3.55 15.18
N ASN A 93 -8.27 3.07 15.77
CA ASN A 93 -7.88 1.65 15.73
C ASN A 93 -8.93 0.74 16.38
N ILE A 94 -9.51 1.16 17.51
CA ILE A 94 -10.60 0.40 18.16
C ILE A 94 -11.78 0.23 17.18
N PHE A 95 -12.25 1.32 16.57
CA PHE A 95 -13.36 1.26 15.62
C PHE A 95 -13.02 0.48 14.35
N TYR A 96 -11.77 0.53 13.90
CA TYR A 96 -11.30 -0.25 12.75
C TYR A 96 -11.42 -1.76 13.02
N VAL A 97 -10.99 -2.21 14.19
CA VAL A 97 -11.08 -3.63 14.60
C VAL A 97 -12.53 -4.08 14.77
N GLU A 98 -13.40 -3.20 15.26
CA GLU A 98 -14.85 -3.44 15.31
C GLU A 98 -15.56 -3.37 13.95
N GLN A 99 -14.82 -3.16 12.87
CA GLN A 99 -15.33 -3.00 11.50
C GLN A 99 -16.23 -1.77 11.30
N ASN A 100 -16.20 -0.80 12.22
CA ASN A 100 -16.91 0.47 12.08
C ASN A 100 -16.03 1.49 11.33
N MET A 101 -15.96 1.30 10.01
CA MET A 101 -15.11 2.10 9.12
C MET A 101 -15.41 3.60 9.15
N ASN A 102 -16.67 3.98 9.38
CA ASN A 102 -17.08 5.39 9.44
C ASN A 102 -16.49 6.11 10.65
N GLU A 103 -16.60 5.52 11.84
CA GLU A 103 -16.01 6.11 13.05
C GLU A 103 -14.47 6.02 13.01
N ALA A 104 -13.91 4.92 12.51
CA ALA A 104 -12.46 4.81 12.33
C ALA A 104 -11.91 5.96 11.46
N LEU A 105 -12.52 6.18 10.29
CA LEU A 105 -12.12 7.25 9.38
C LEU A 105 -12.26 8.63 10.00
N LYS A 106 -13.33 8.87 10.77
CA LYS A 106 -13.55 10.14 11.48
C LYS A 106 -12.39 10.45 12.43
N TYR A 107 -12.03 9.53 13.32
CA TYR A 107 -10.95 9.79 14.29
C TYR A 107 -9.58 9.89 13.62
N TYR A 108 -9.28 9.06 12.61
CA TYR A 108 -8.04 9.22 11.85
C TYR A 108 -7.97 10.55 11.10
N LYS A 109 -9.08 11.04 10.55
CA LYS A 109 -9.11 12.37 9.90
C LYS A 109 -8.95 13.52 10.90
N GLU A 110 -9.47 13.40 12.12
CA GLU A 110 -9.16 14.39 13.16
C GLU A 110 -7.67 14.36 13.52
N ALA A 111 -7.05 13.18 13.61
CA ALA A 111 -5.60 13.05 13.81
C ALA A 111 -4.81 13.65 12.63
N GLU A 112 -5.23 13.40 11.39
CA GLU A 112 -4.61 13.95 10.16
C GLU A 112 -4.59 15.49 10.15
N LYS A 113 -5.65 16.14 10.65
CA LYS A 113 -5.68 17.62 10.72
C LYS A 113 -4.56 18.19 11.60
N ILE A 114 -4.06 17.41 12.54
CA ILE A 114 -3.03 17.82 13.51
C ILE A 114 -1.65 17.41 12.99
N GLU A 115 -1.52 16.18 12.49
CA GLU A 115 -0.28 15.63 11.92
C GLU A 115 -0.47 15.22 10.45
N PRO A 116 -0.57 16.17 9.50
CA PRO A 116 -0.89 15.88 8.11
C PRO A 116 0.20 15.09 7.37
N LYS A 117 1.40 14.98 7.94
CA LYS A 117 2.56 14.29 7.37
C LYS A 117 2.87 12.95 8.06
N SER A 118 2.03 12.50 8.99
CA SER A 118 2.25 11.22 9.67
C SER A 118 1.92 10.06 8.72
N SER A 119 2.95 9.31 8.31
CA SER A 119 2.77 8.13 7.46
C SER A 119 1.88 7.07 8.11
N GLU A 120 1.91 6.97 9.44
CA GLU A 120 1.07 6.03 10.20
C GLU A 120 -0.42 6.38 10.05
N ILE A 121 -0.77 7.66 10.19
CA ILE A 121 -2.16 8.14 10.01
C ILE A 121 -2.60 7.96 8.55
N GLN A 122 -1.74 8.31 7.58
CA GLN A 122 -2.06 8.15 6.15
C GLN A 122 -2.31 6.69 5.78
N ASN A 123 -1.47 5.78 6.29
CA ASN A 123 -1.65 4.34 6.09
C ASN A 123 -2.96 3.84 6.72
N ALA A 124 -3.30 4.28 7.94
CA ALA A 124 -4.55 3.89 8.58
C ALA A 124 -5.79 4.36 7.79
N ILE A 125 -5.79 5.61 7.29
CA ILE A 125 -6.87 6.13 6.43
C ILE A 125 -6.96 5.30 5.13
N PHE A 126 -5.81 5.00 4.51
CA PHE A 126 -5.76 4.18 3.29
C PHE A 126 -6.31 2.77 3.50
N LEU A 127 -5.96 2.12 4.61
CA LEU A 127 -6.50 0.80 4.97
C LEU A 127 -8.01 0.85 5.21
N VAL A 128 -8.54 1.90 5.83
CA VAL A 128 -10.00 2.08 5.96
C VAL A 128 -10.66 2.19 4.60
N TYR A 129 -10.09 2.96 3.67
CA TYR A 129 -10.65 3.07 2.31
C TYR A 129 -10.60 1.74 1.55
N LEU A 130 -9.53 0.97 1.69
CA LEU A 130 -9.43 -0.37 1.12
C LEU A 130 -10.49 -1.32 1.70
N GLN A 131 -10.60 -1.39 3.02
CA GLN A 131 -11.51 -2.30 3.71
C GLN A 131 -12.99 -1.96 3.47
N SER A 132 -13.29 -0.70 3.18
CA SER A 132 -14.63 -0.23 2.81
C SER A 132 -14.88 -0.17 1.30
N GLU A 133 -13.97 -0.73 0.48
CA GLU A 133 -14.03 -0.75 -0.98
C GLU A 133 -14.16 0.65 -1.64
N GLN A 134 -13.75 1.69 -0.92
CA GLN A 134 -13.74 3.07 -1.41
C GLN A 134 -12.47 3.32 -2.25
N PHE A 135 -12.31 2.57 -3.34
CA PHE A 135 -11.11 2.56 -4.17
C PHE A 135 -10.76 3.93 -4.76
N GLU A 136 -11.76 4.73 -5.13
CA GLU A 136 -11.53 6.11 -5.58
C GLU A 136 -10.93 7.00 -4.49
N ASN A 137 -11.39 6.87 -3.25
CA ASN A 137 -10.84 7.64 -2.13
C ASN A 137 -9.43 7.16 -1.77
N ALA A 138 -9.19 5.84 -1.77
CA ALA A 138 -7.86 5.26 -1.59
C ALA A 138 -6.88 5.76 -2.67
N TRP A 139 -7.33 5.79 -3.93
CA TRP A 139 -6.56 6.34 -5.05
C TRP A 139 -6.18 7.81 -4.82
N ASN A 140 -7.11 8.64 -4.38
CA ASN A 140 -6.89 10.08 -4.24
C ASN A 140 -5.86 10.44 -3.17
N ILE A 141 -5.66 9.58 -2.16
CA ILE A 141 -4.66 9.83 -1.10
C ILE A 141 -3.31 9.16 -1.34
N ARG A 142 -3.14 8.39 -2.43
CA ARG A 142 -1.92 7.61 -2.71
C ARG A 142 -0.62 8.42 -2.63
N GLU A 143 -0.67 9.70 -3.01
CA GLU A 143 0.50 10.61 -3.00
C GLU A 143 1.03 10.91 -1.59
N LYS A 144 0.21 10.67 -0.56
CA LYS A 144 0.59 10.86 0.85
C LYS A 144 1.21 9.60 1.47
N LEU A 145 1.23 8.49 0.76
CA LEU A 145 1.74 7.21 1.25
C LEU A 145 3.24 7.07 0.99
N ASP A 146 3.86 6.14 1.69
CA ASP A 146 5.25 5.78 1.45
C ASP A 146 5.40 5.03 0.13
N LYS A 147 5.99 5.70 -0.86
CA LYS A 147 6.23 5.16 -2.21
C LYS A 147 7.38 4.16 -2.25
N ASP A 148 8.13 4.01 -1.16
CA ASP A 148 9.21 3.03 -1.04
C ASP A 148 8.76 1.73 -0.36
N SER A 149 7.54 1.67 0.18
CA SER A 149 6.94 0.43 0.68
C SER A 149 6.39 -0.43 -0.48
N PRO A 150 6.93 -1.65 -0.70
CA PRO A 150 6.42 -2.55 -1.73
C PRO A 150 4.95 -2.94 -1.53
N GLU A 151 4.49 -3.03 -0.28
CA GLU A 151 3.10 -3.35 0.07
C GLU A 151 2.15 -2.23 -0.36
N ILE A 152 2.51 -0.98 -0.08
CA ILE A 152 1.74 0.20 -0.49
C ILE A 152 1.71 0.33 -2.01
N VAL A 153 2.86 0.22 -2.66
CA VAL A 153 2.94 0.27 -4.13
C VAL A 153 2.03 -0.78 -4.75
N PHE A 154 2.09 -2.00 -4.24
CA PHE A 154 1.23 -3.08 -4.72
C PHE A 154 -0.27 -2.82 -4.51
N ALA A 155 -0.66 -2.31 -3.34
CA ALA A 155 -2.06 -1.97 -3.07
C ALA A 155 -2.57 -0.86 -3.99
N VAL A 156 -1.77 0.19 -4.20
CA VAL A 156 -2.12 1.30 -5.11
C VAL A 156 -2.24 0.83 -6.56
N MET A 157 -1.36 -0.07 -7.01
CA MET A 157 -1.46 -0.66 -8.35
C MET A 157 -2.78 -1.44 -8.55
N GLN A 158 -3.19 -2.22 -7.56
CA GLN A 158 -4.47 -2.94 -7.63
C GLN A 158 -5.65 -1.99 -7.68
N ILE A 159 -5.65 -0.92 -6.88
CA ILE A 159 -6.66 0.14 -6.95
C ILE A 159 -6.67 0.79 -8.34
N ALA A 160 -5.49 1.05 -8.91
CA ALA A 160 -5.38 1.61 -10.26
C ALA A 160 -6.08 0.71 -11.28
N GLU A 161 -5.87 -0.62 -11.19
CA GLU A 161 -6.54 -1.56 -12.06
C GLU A 161 -8.07 -1.57 -11.87
N LEU A 162 -8.53 -1.62 -10.61
CA LEU A 162 -9.96 -1.63 -10.28
C LEU A 162 -10.69 -0.34 -10.70
N THR A 163 -9.98 0.79 -10.68
CA THR A 163 -10.53 2.10 -11.06
C THR A 163 -10.24 2.47 -12.52
N GLY A 164 -9.60 1.60 -13.29
CA GLY A 164 -9.27 1.84 -14.70
C GLY A 164 -8.14 2.84 -14.96
N LYS A 165 -7.38 3.21 -13.93
CA LYS A 165 -6.27 4.17 -13.98
C LYS A 165 -4.93 3.49 -14.24
N PHE A 166 -4.89 2.63 -15.26
CA PHE A 166 -3.78 1.71 -15.51
C PHE A 166 -2.43 2.42 -15.68
N LEU A 167 -2.40 3.48 -16.50
CA LEU A 167 -1.18 4.24 -16.80
C LEU A 167 -0.64 4.94 -15.55
N ASP A 168 -1.51 5.59 -14.78
CA ASP A 168 -1.12 6.24 -13.53
C ASP A 168 -0.62 5.23 -12.50
N GLY A 169 -1.25 4.05 -12.42
CA GLY A 169 -0.82 2.97 -11.53
C GLY A 169 0.56 2.45 -11.89
N ALA A 170 0.85 2.33 -13.19
CA ALA A 170 2.17 1.96 -13.67
C ALA A 170 3.23 3.02 -13.38
N ASN A 171 2.90 4.30 -13.57
CA ASN A 171 3.81 5.41 -13.28
C ASN A 171 4.04 5.61 -11.78
N TYR A 172 3.10 5.19 -10.94
CA TYR A 172 3.26 5.17 -9.49
C TYR A 172 4.29 4.12 -9.05
N ALA A 173 4.38 2.99 -9.74
CA ALA A 173 5.26 1.90 -9.37
C ALA A 173 6.73 2.17 -9.74
N LYS A 174 7.63 2.00 -8.77
CA LYS A 174 9.07 1.92 -9.06
C LYS A 174 9.41 0.48 -9.42
N LYS A 175 10.04 0.26 -10.59
CA LYS A 175 10.40 -1.08 -11.11
C LYS A 175 11.17 -1.91 -10.07
N GLU A 176 12.03 -1.27 -9.30
CA GLU A 176 12.87 -1.87 -8.25
C GLU A 176 12.08 -2.46 -7.07
N LEU A 177 10.84 -2.00 -6.85
CA LEU A 177 9.98 -2.43 -5.74
C LEU A 177 9.04 -3.56 -6.12
N LEU A 178 9.08 -4.02 -7.37
CA LEU A 178 8.17 -5.04 -7.89
C LEU A 178 8.92 -6.35 -8.11
N ALA A 179 8.32 -7.45 -7.63
CA ALA A 179 8.74 -8.79 -8.04
C ALA A 179 8.55 -8.96 -9.55
N GLU A 180 9.41 -9.74 -10.19
CA GLU A 180 9.41 -10.04 -11.63
C GLU A 180 8.02 -10.38 -12.19
N ASN A 181 7.30 -11.30 -11.53
CA ASN A 181 5.94 -11.67 -11.91
C ASN A 181 4.93 -10.50 -11.88
N ARG A 182 5.11 -9.53 -10.98
CA ARG A 182 4.26 -8.33 -10.88
C ARG A 182 4.58 -7.32 -11.97
N ILE A 183 5.86 -7.18 -12.30
CA ILE A 183 6.31 -6.35 -13.43
C ILE A 183 5.70 -6.89 -14.74
N ARG A 184 5.75 -8.21 -14.96
CA ARG A 184 5.12 -8.84 -16.13
C ARG A 184 3.61 -8.61 -16.18
N ASN A 185 2.91 -8.78 -15.06
CA ASN A 185 1.46 -8.53 -15.00
C ASN A 185 1.11 -7.07 -15.31
N LEU A 186 1.88 -6.11 -14.80
CA LEU A 186 1.69 -4.68 -15.08
C LEU A 186 1.93 -4.36 -16.55
N ALA A 187 3.01 -4.89 -17.14
CA ALA A 187 3.31 -4.73 -18.55
C ALA A 187 2.16 -5.25 -19.43
N LYS A 188 1.61 -6.43 -19.10
CA LYS A 188 0.43 -6.99 -19.77
C LYS A 188 -0.83 -6.12 -19.62
N ILE A 189 -1.08 -5.56 -18.44
CA ILE A 189 -2.23 -4.68 -18.20
C ILE A 189 -2.09 -3.38 -19.01
N LEU A 190 -0.91 -2.78 -19.05
CA LEU A 190 -0.68 -1.57 -19.86
C LEU A 190 -0.86 -1.86 -21.34
N PHE A 191 -0.33 -2.98 -21.81
CA PHE A 191 -0.47 -3.44 -23.18
C PHE A 191 -1.93 -3.63 -23.60
N THR A 192 -2.73 -4.31 -22.77
CA THR A 192 -4.10 -4.71 -23.12
C THR A 192 -5.16 -3.65 -22.77
N LYS A 193 -4.96 -2.91 -21.68
CA LYS A 193 -5.96 -1.99 -21.10
C LYS A 193 -5.47 -0.53 -21.01
N GLY A 194 -4.18 -0.30 -20.81
CA GLY A 194 -3.62 1.04 -20.58
C GLY A 194 -3.33 1.84 -21.86
N GLY A 195 -3.08 1.17 -22.98
CA GLY A 195 -2.81 1.80 -24.28
C GLY A 195 -1.41 2.41 -24.45
N ASP A 196 -0.57 2.41 -23.40
CA ASP A 196 0.83 2.87 -23.48
C ASP A 196 1.77 1.68 -23.69
N LEU A 197 1.97 1.35 -24.97
CA LEU A 197 2.80 0.23 -25.38
C LEU A 197 4.28 0.43 -25.05
N ILE A 198 4.78 1.66 -25.17
CA ILE A 198 6.19 1.96 -24.87
C ILE A 198 6.44 1.70 -23.39
N LYS A 199 5.54 2.14 -22.52
CA LYS A 199 5.68 1.90 -21.08
C LYS A 199 5.52 0.43 -20.72
N ALA A 200 4.60 -0.27 -21.37
CA ALA A 200 4.47 -1.71 -21.24
C ALA A 200 5.80 -2.41 -21.57
N LEU A 201 6.44 -2.05 -22.70
CA LEU A 201 7.71 -2.61 -23.17
C LEU A 201 8.89 -2.29 -22.25
N GLU A 202 8.95 -1.08 -21.67
CA GLU A 202 9.98 -0.72 -20.67
C GLU A 202 9.89 -1.57 -19.39
N LEU A 203 8.68 -1.96 -19.03
CA LEU A 203 8.43 -2.79 -17.85
C LEU A 203 8.69 -4.27 -18.15
N ALA A 204 8.36 -4.75 -19.35
CA ALA A 204 8.57 -6.15 -19.75
C ALA A 204 10.00 -6.66 -19.48
N GLU A 205 10.09 -7.93 -19.11
CA GLU A 205 11.37 -8.60 -18.87
C GLU A 205 12.08 -8.90 -20.18
N VAL A 206 13.39 -8.65 -20.19
CA VAL A 206 14.25 -8.89 -21.35
C VAL A 206 14.74 -10.33 -21.32
N GLU A 207 14.24 -11.18 -22.22
CA GLU A 207 14.75 -12.53 -22.44
C GLU A 207 15.69 -12.56 -23.66
N GLN A 208 16.62 -13.51 -23.64
CA GLN A 208 17.52 -13.75 -24.78
C GLN A 208 16.82 -14.68 -25.77
N ILE A 209 16.59 -14.23 -26.99
CA ILE A 209 16.05 -15.05 -28.09
C ILE A 209 17.14 -15.07 -29.15
N GLU A 210 17.65 -16.27 -29.49
CA GLU A 210 18.72 -16.66 -30.43
C GLU A 210 19.63 -15.59 -31.09
N GLU A 211 19.11 -14.47 -31.60
CA GLU A 211 19.83 -13.32 -32.20
C GLU A 211 19.68 -11.97 -31.46
N GLY A 212 19.28 -11.93 -30.18
CA GLY A 212 19.16 -10.66 -29.45
C GLY A 212 18.56 -10.75 -28.05
N LYS A 213 18.42 -9.59 -27.41
CA LYS A 213 17.76 -9.41 -26.11
C LYS A 213 16.43 -8.69 -26.35
N TYR A 214 15.31 -9.30 -25.97
CA TYR A 214 13.97 -8.80 -26.29
C TYR A 214 13.06 -8.81 -25.06
N ALA A 215 12.32 -7.71 -24.86
CA ALA A 215 11.33 -7.61 -23.80
C ALA A 215 10.05 -8.40 -24.15
N LEU A 216 9.55 -9.31 -23.29
CA LEU A 216 8.34 -10.12 -23.53
C LEU A 216 7.09 -9.56 -22.85
N LEU A 217 6.08 -9.20 -23.64
CA LEU A 217 4.83 -8.58 -23.16
C LEU A 217 3.64 -9.52 -22.96
N ASP A 218 3.42 -10.43 -23.91
CA ASP A 218 2.30 -11.36 -23.91
C ASP A 218 2.72 -12.62 -24.66
N ARG A 219 2.24 -13.78 -24.18
CA ARG A 219 2.50 -15.10 -24.76
C ARG A 219 1.17 -15.86 -24.72
N SER A 220 0.66 -16.24 -25.89
CA SER A 220 -0.50 -17.13 -26.00
C SER A 220 -0.02 -18.53 -26.36
N THR A 221 -0.30 -19.52 -25.52
CA THR A 221 -0.12 -20.95 -25.86
C THR A 221 -1.40 -21.61 -26.34
N THR A 222 -2.53 -20.89 -26.30
CA THR A 222 -3.79 -21.37 -26.87
C THR A 222 -3.71 -21.34 -28.39
N GLN A 223 -3.88 -22.52 -29.00
CA GLN A 223 -3.81 -22.80 -30.46
C GLN A 223 -2.39 -22.89 -31.07
N GLY A 224 -1.37 -23.26 -30.30
CA GLY A 224 -0.09 -23.71 -30.88
C GLY A 224 0.73 -22.63 -31.61
N SER A 225 0.39 -21.36 -31.43
CA SER A 225 1.00 -20.22 -32.15
C SER A 225 1.33 -19.13 -31.14
N ALA A 226 2.52 -19.23 -30.56
CA ALA A 226 2.99 -18.23 -29.62
C ALA A 226 3.74 -17.12 -30.37
N TYR A 227 3.55 -15.88 -29.93
CA TYR A 227 4.20 -14.71 -30.50
C TYR A 227 4.94 -13.96 -29.39
N VAL A 228 5.96 -13.20 -29.78
CA VAL A 228 6.75 -12.32 -28.91
C VAL A 228 6.69 -10.92 -29.47
N LEU A 229 6.24 -9.97 -28.66
CA LEU A 229 6.27 -8.55 -28.97
C LEU A 229 7.48 -7.95 -28.26
N ALA A 230 8.46 -7.52 -29.03
CA ALA A 230 9.82 -7.25 -28.58
C ALA A 230 10.24 -5.79 -28.80
N LEU A 231 11.10 -5.27 -27.91
CA LEU A 231 11.75 -3.96 -28.00
C LEU A 231 13.27 -4.16 -28.12
N ASP A 232 13.92 -3.52 -29.10
CA ASP A 232 15.40 -3.47 -29.18
C ASP A 232 16.01 -2.30 -28.37
N SER A 233 17.33 -2.15 -28.41
CA SER A 233 18.04 -1.06 -27.70
C SER A 233 17.74 0.34 -28.24
N GLU A 234 17.21 0.44 -29.46
CA GLU A 234 16.82 1.70 -30.12
C GLU A 234 15.32 2.00 -29.99
N LYS A 235 14.60 1.16 -29.24
CA LYS A 235 13.15 1.21 -29.03
C LYS A 235 12.31 0.86 -30.26
N ASN A 236 12.87 0.17 -31.24
CA ASN A 236 12.10 -0.41 -32.34
C ASN A 236 11.32 -1.63 -31.86
N ILE A 237 10.16 -1.85 -32.49
CA ILE A 237 9.18 -2.84 -32.02
C ILE A 237 9.03 -3.92 -33.07
N PHE A 238 9.05 -5.17 -32.61
CA PHE A 238 9.00 -6.34 -33.47
C PHE A 238 7.97 -7.35 -32.97
N VAL A 239 7.36 -8.07 -33.91
CA VAL A 239 6.62 -9.30 -33.63
C VAL A 239 7.46 -10.47 -34.13
N SER A 240 7.68 -11.47 -33.29
CA SER A 240 8.28 -12.75 -33.67
C SER A 240 7.31 -13.88 -33.36
N CYS A 241 7.30 -14.94 -34.16
CA CYS A 241 6.49 -16.13 -33.90
C CYS A 241 7.40 -17.20 -33.29
N GLU A 242 6.98 -17.90 -32.23
CA GLU A 242 7.79 -18.94 -31.57
C GLU A 242 8.14 -20.11 -32.49
N THR A 243 7.37 -20.33 -33.55
CA THR A 243 7.69 -21.31 -34.60
C THR A 243 8.93 -20.93 -35.41
N ASN A 244 9.28 -19.64 -35.46
CA ASN A 244 10.45 -19.12 -36.15
C ASN A 244 11.00 -17.87 -35.41
N PRO A 245 11.68 -18.06 -34.26
CA PRO A 245 12.04 -16.99 -33.35
C PRO A 245 12.99 -15.94 -33.93
N GLY A 246 13.80 -16.29 -34.95
CA GLY A 246 14.70 -15.36 -35.65
C GLY A 246 14.02 -14.44 -36.66
N ASN A 247 12.74 -14.64 -37.00
CA ASN A 247 12.03 -13.78 -37.94
C ASN A 247 11.35 -12.61 -37.23
N LEU A 248 12.07 -11.51 -37.08
CA LEU A 248 11.56 -10.28 -36.48
C LEU A 248 10.79 -9.45 -37.51
N ILE A 249 9.50 -9.22 -37.24
CA ILE A 249 8.62 -8.47 -38.13
C ILE A 249 8.48 -7.04 -37.59
N PRO A 250 8.96 -6.02 -38.29
CA PRO A 250 8.81 -4.63 -37.90
C PRO A 250 7.35 -4.27 -37.62
N THR A 251 7.12 -3.56 -36.52
CA THR A 251 5.79 -3.22 -36.05
C THR A 251 5.72 -1.74 -35.67
N GLU A 252 4.86 -1.00 -36.35
CA GLU A 252 4.55 0.38 -36.03
C GLU A 252 3.48 0.45 -34.94
N VAL A 253 3.51 1.52 -34.14
CA VAL A 253 2.63 1.67 -32.98
C VAL A 253 1.96 3.02 -33.04
N SER A 254 0.66 3.01 -32.78
CA SER A 254 -0.18 4.19 -32.75
C SER A 254 -1.05 4.20 -31.50
N GLU A 255 -1.73 5.31 -31.25
CA GLU A 255 -2.72 5.41 -30.17
C GLU A 255 -3.88 4.41 -30.32
N GLN A 256 -4.13 3.92 -31.54
CA GLN A 256 -5.25 3.04 -31.86
C GLN A 256 -4.90 1.56 -31.80
N GLY A 257 -3.60 1.22 -31.73
CA GLY A 257 -3.12 -0.16 -31.78
C GLY A 257 -1.79 -0.31 -32.50
N ILE A 258 -1.49 -1.53 -32.95
CA ILE A 258 -0.24 -1.87 -33.64
C ILE A 258 -0.48 -2.17 -35.11
N LYS A 259 0.50 -1.87 -35.95
CA LYS A 259 0.51 -2.22 -37.37
C LYS A 259 1.72 -3.09 -37.65
N VAL A 260 1.45 -4.35 -37.98
CA VAL A 260 2.47 -5.37 -38.21
C VAL A 260 2.65 -5.52 -39.71
N GLU A 261 3.90 -5.58 -40.17
CA GLU A 261 4.18 -5.83 -41.58
C GLU A 261 3.56 -7.18 -42.03
N GLY A 262 2.71 -7.14 -43.06
CA GLY A 262 1.93 -8.28 -43.54
C GLY A 262 0.48 -8.33 -43.01
N ILE A 263 0.06 -7.37 -42.18
CA ILE A 263 -1.34 -7.18 -41.79
C ILE A 263 -1.80 -5.79 -42.25
N ASP A 264 -2.78 -5.75 -43.15
CA ASP A 264 -3.22 -4.51 -43.82
C ASP A 264 -3.91 -3.50 -42.90
N THR A 265 -4.31 -3.93 -41.70
CA THR A 265 -5.09 -3.12 -40.75
C THR A 265 -4.35 -2.92 -39.44
N VAL A 266 -4.56 -1.77 -38.82
CA VAL A 266 -4.13 -1.55 -37.43
C VAL A 266 -4.93 -2.49 -36.53
N ILE A 267 -4.23 -3.27 -35.72
CA ILE A 267 -4.82 -4.21 -34.77
C ILE A 267 -5.08 -3.45 -33.46
N PRO A 268 -6.35 -3.31 -33.02
CA PRO A 268 -6.66 -2.66 -31.76
C PRO A 268 -6.02 -3.38 -30.57
N PHE A 269 -5.52 -2.64 -29.56
CA PHE A 269 -4.84 -3.22 -28.38
C PHE A 269 -5.61 -4.38 -27.71
N LYS A 270 -6.94 -4.28 -27.65
CA LYS A 270 -7.81 -5.31 -27.08
C LYS A 270 -7.86 -6.62 -27.89
N GLU A 271 -7.47 -6.57 -29.15
CA GLU A 271 -7.51 -7.69 -30.10
C GLU A 271 -6.12 -8.21 -30.47
N VAL A 272 -5.04 -7.54 -30.03
CA VAL A 272 -3.66 -7.87 -30.43
C VAL A 272 -3.34 -9.33 -30.15
N SER A 273 -3.63 -9.83 -28.95
CA SER A 273 -3.34 -11.22 -28.59
C SER A 273 -4.03 -12.23 -29.51
N ALA A 274 -5.29 -11.99 -29.85
CA ALA A 274 -6.05 -12.91 -30.71
C ALA A 274 -5.57 -12.85 -32.16
N LYS A 275 -5.35 -11.63 -32.70
CA LYS A 275 -4.92 -11.47 -34.10
C LYS A 275 -3.49 -11.90 -34.35
N LEU A 276 -2.58 -11.66 -33.41
CA LEU A 276 -1.19 -12.12 -33.53
C LEU A 276 -1.09 -13.64 -33.43
N ALA A 277 -1.88 -14.28 -32.56
CA ALA A 277 -1.96 -15.74 -32.51
C ALA A 277 -2.46 -16.32 -33.85
N ASP A 278 -3.54 -15.76 -34.41
CA ASP A 278 -4.05 -16.17 -35.73
C ASP A 278 -3.02 -15.93 -36.85
N PHE A 279 -2.33 -14.78 -36.84
CA PHE A 279 -1.28 -14.47 -37.79
C PHE A 279 -0.09 -15.44 -37.71
N CYS A 280 0.42 -15.71 -36.50
CA CYS A 280 1.53 -16.64 -36.31
C CYS A 280 1.14 -18.10 -36.62
N SER A 281 -0.14 -18.48 -36.51
CA SER A 281 -0.61 -19.80 -36.90
C SER A 281 -0.54 -20.07 -38.41
N LYS A 282 -0.47 -19.00 -39.20
CA LYS A 282 -0.48 -19.04 -40.67
C LYS A 282 0.92 -18.90 -41.28
N LYS A 283 1.95 -18.65 -40.46
CA LYS A 283 3.36 -18.52 -40.87
C LYS A 283 4.16 -19.74 -40.47
#